data_AF-A0A3M8AQN6-F1
#
_entry.id   AF-A0A3M8AQN6-F1
#
_cell.length_a   1.000
_cell.length_b   1.000
_cell.length_c   1.000
_cell.angle_alpha   90.00
_cell.angle_beta   90.00
_cell.angle_gamma   90.00
#
_symmetry.space_group_name_H-M   'P 1'
#
loop_
_entity.id
_entity.type
_entity.pdbx_description
1 polymer ?
#
loop_
_entity_poly.entity_id
_entity_poly.type
_entity_poly.pdbx_seq_one_letter_code
_entity_poly.pdbx_strand_id
1 'polypeptide(L)'
;MMTIKNVQEAFFLCGFPYYKQLSIRGQQAICTFYSIHSDYRKKVILNLTSKAELQHQIALEVIKFLAHDGKALEEQYIQTVLGD
;
A
#
# COMPACT_ATOMS: atom_id res chain seq x y z
N MET A 1 22.86 8.67 -2.75
CA MET A 1 21.74 9.64 -2.69
C MET A 1 20.50 8.98 -3.27
N MET A 2 19.37 9.03 -2.57
CA MET A 2 18.13 8.42 -3.08
C MET A 2 17.56 9.28 -4.20
N THR A 3 17.34 8.68 -5.37
CA THR A 3 16.74 9.38 -6.52
C THR A 3 15.25 9.09 -6.59
N ILE A 4 14.49 9.98 -7.22
CA ILE A 4 13.07 9.78 -7.51
C ILE A 4 12.85 8.42 -8.22
N LYS A 5 13.75 8.07 -9.14
CA LYS A 5 13.74 6.79 -9.85
C LYS A 5 13.82 5.59 -8.90
N ASN A 6 14.68 5.63 -7.87
CA ASN A 6 14.80 4.53 -6.90
C ASN A 6 13.53 4.35 -6.05
N VAL A 7 12.85 5.46 -5.72
CA VAL A 7 11.58 5.44 -4.97
C VAL A 7 10.47 4.84 -5.83
N GLN A 8 10.38 5.27 -7.08
CA GLN A 8 9.43 4.72 -8.04
C GLN A 8 9.67 3.23 -8.28
N GLU A 9 10.90 2.82 -8.54
CA GLU A 9 11.25 1.40 -8.71
C GLU A 9 10.86 0.56 -7.50
N ALA A 10 11.21 1.00 -6.28
CA ALA A 10 10.84 0.28 -5.05
C ALA A 10 9.31 0.14 -4.90
N PHE A 11 8.56 1.17 -5.26
CA PHE A 11 7.11 1.21 -5.14
C PHE A 11 6.37 0.42 -6.23
N PHE A 12 6.89 0.41 -7.46
CA PHE A 12 6.33 -0.35 -8.58
C PHE A 12 6.70 -1.83 -8.54
N LEU A 13 7.87 -2.20 -7.99
CA LEU A 13 8.29 -3.60 -7.82
C LEU A 13 7.46 -4.37 -6.79
N CYS A 14 6.79 -3.69 -5.87
CA CYS A 14 5.82 -4.31 -4.98
C CYS A 14 4.56 -4.67 -5.79
N GLY A 15 4.63 -5.73 -6.60
CA GLY A 15 3.57 -6.14 -7.51
C GLY A 15 2.37 -6.71 -6.76
N PHE A 16 1.24 -5.99 -6.77
CA PHE A 16 -0.15 -6.47 -6.64
C PHE A 16 -1.12 -5.26 -6.68
N PRO A 17 -2.44 -5.45 -6.95
CA PRO A 17 -3.22 -4.70 -7.92
C PRO A 17 -3.99 -3.60 -7.21
N TYR A 18 -3.38 -2.44 -7.05
CA TYR A 18 -4.07 -1.29 -6.50
C TYR A 18 -3.69 -0.04 -7.27
N TYR A 19 -4.63 0.91 -7.34
CA TYR A 19 -4.26 2.28 -7.67
C TYR A 19 -3.26 2.74 -6.61
N LYS A 20 -2.18 3.34 -7.10
CA LYS A 20 -1.00 3.64 -6.29
C LYS A 20 -0.65 5.09 -6.56
N GLN A 21 -0.87 5.93 -5.57
CA GLN A 21 -0.46 7.33 -5.67
C GLN A 21 0.84 7.52 -4.90
N LEU A 22 1.85 8.05 -5.58
CA LEU A 22 3.12 8.43 -4.98
C LEU A 22 3.30 9.94 -5.11
N SER A 23 3.53 10.63 -3.99
CA SER A 23 3.95 12.02 -3.97
C SER A 23 5.24 12.13 -3.17
N ILE A 24 6.26 12.74 -3.75
CA ILE A 24 7.55 12.95 -3.07
C ILE A 24 7.61 14.41 -2.60
N ARG A 25 7.86 14.62 -1.31
CA ARG A 25 8.01 15.94 -0.70
C ARG A 25 9.27 15.96 0.16
N GLY A 26 10.34 16.59 -0.33
CA GLY A 26 11.62 16.62 0.36
C GLY A 26 12.18 15.22 0.59
N GLN A 27 12.37 14.85 1.87
CA GLN A 27 12.86 13.52 2.29
C GLN A 27 11.75 12.52 2.63
N GLN A 28 10.51 12.77 2.18
CA GLN A 28 9.38 11.88 2.44
C GLN A 28 8.71 11.44 1.15
N ALA A 29 8.32 10.17 1.09
CA ALA A 29 7.39 9.64 0.09
C ALA A 29 6.03 9.41 0.74
N ILE A 30 5.00 10.01 0.14
CA ILE A 30 3.61 9.80 0.52
C ILE A 30 3.04 8.80 -0.46
N CYS A 31 2.77 7.59 0.04
CA CYS A 31 2.14 6.51 -0.69
C CYS A 31 0.67 6.44 -0.29
N THR A 32 -0.24 6.34 -1.26
CA THR A 32 -1.64 6.00 -0.99
C THR A 32 -1.98 4.69 -1.68
N PHE A 33 -2.43 3.74 -0.88
CA PHE A 33 -2.95 2.45 -1.31
C PHE A 33 -4.48 2.52 -1.30
N TYR A 34 -5.11 2.07 -2.37
CA TYR A 34 -6.56 2.07 -2.54
C TYR A 34 -7.04 0.64 -2.71
N SER A 35 -8.06 0.20 -1.98
CA SER A 35 -8.65 -1.13 -2.18
C SER A 35 -9.35 -1.20 -3.54
N ILE A 36 -9.37 -2.39 -4.15
CA ILE A 36 -10.23 -2.68 -5.33
C ILE A 36 -11.57 -3.28 -4.94
N HIS A 37 -11.74 -3.65 -3.67
CA HIS A 37 -12.91 -4.35 -3.14
C HIS A 37 -13.81 -3.44 -2.29
N SER A 38 -13.28 -2.30 -1.82
CA SER A 38 -13.99 -1.37 -0.94
C SER A 38 -13.51 0.07 -1.12
N ASP A 39 -14.18 1.02 -0.46
CA ASP A 39 -13.74 2.41 -0.37
C ASP A 39 -12.53 2.62 0.57
N TYR A 40 -11.98 1.54 1.13
CA TYR A 40 -10.85 1.62 2.03
C TYR A 40 -9.60 2.12 1.30
N ARG A 41 -8.98 3.13 1.90
CA ARG A 41 -7.70 3.68 1.44
C ARG A 41 -6.77 3.91 2.61
N LYS A 42 -5.48 3.67 2.37
CA LYS A 42 -4.44 3.86 3.38
C LYS A 42 -3.37 4.80 2.86
N LYS A 43 -3.23 5.93 3.53
CA LYS A 43 -2.13 6.87 3.31
C LYS A 43 -0.98 6.51 4.23
N VAL A 44 0.21 6.36 3.66
CA VAL A 44 1.45 5.99 4.35
C VAL A 44 2.51 7.02 4.02
N ILE A 45 3.21 7.49 5.05
CA ILE A 45 4.34 8.41 4.90
C ILE A 45 5.60 7.59 5.17
N LEU A 46 6.48 7.53 4.19
CA LEU A 46 7.72 6.77 4.19
C LEU A 46 8.91 7.72 4.22
N ASN A 47 9.89 7.41 5.05
CA ASN A 47 11.12 8.19 5.14
C ASN A 47 12.12 7.75 4.07
N LEU A 48 12.66 8.71 3.32
CA LEU A 48 13.60 8.44 2.24
C LEU A 48 15.04 8.31 2.77
N THR A 49 15.31 7.23 3.51
CA THR A 49 16.65 6.91 4.06
C THR A 49 17.51 6.09 3.09
N SER A 50 17.12 4.85 2.77
CA SER A 50 17.80 3.97 1.79
C SER A 50 16.81 3.17 0.93
N LYS A 51 17.27 2.63 -0.21
CA LYS A 51 16.39 1.83 -1.11
C LYS A 51 15.87 0.56 -0.41
N ALA A 52 16.74 -0.15 0.31
CA ALA A 52 16.37 -1.38 1.02
C ALA A 52 15.38 -1.10 2.16
N GLU A 53 15.62 -0.04 2.91
CA GLU A 53 14.74 0.39 4.00
C GLU A 53 13.37 0.83 3.46
N LEU A 54 13.36 1.58 2.35
CA LEU A 54 12.13 1.97 1.69
C LEU A 54 11.34 0.76 1.18
N GLN A 55 12.01 -0.21 0.54
CA GLN A 55 11.39 -1.46 0.10
C GLN A 55 10.79 -2.23 1.29
N HIS A 56 11.51 -2.31 2.40
CA HIS A 56 11.05 -2.97 3.61
C HIS A 56 9.79 -2.29 4.18
N GLN A 57 9.80 -0.96 4.31
CA GLN A 57 8.64 -0.21 4.80
C GLN A 57 7.43 -0.38 3.86
N ILE A 58 7.63 -0.33 2.55
CA ILE A 58 6.55 -0.55 1.57
C ILE A 58 5.98 -1.96 1.74
N ALA A 59 6.83 -2.99 1.85
CA ALA A 59 6.41 -4.37 2.01
C ALA A 59 5.55 -4.58 3.26
N LEU A 60 5.98 -4.03 4.41
CA LEU A 60 5.21 -4.09 5.66
C LEU A 60 3.84 -3.43 5.52
N GLU A 61 3.78 -2.27 4.87
CA GLU A 61 2.54 -1.53 4.72
C GLU A 61 1.58 -2.20 3.75
N VAL A 62 2.09 -2.86 2.70
CA VAL A 62 1.32 -3.74 1.82
C VAL A 62 0.75 -4.92 2.59
N ILE A 63 1.55 -5.63 3.41
CA ILE A 63 1.07 -6.77 4.20
C ILE A 63 -0.06 -6.36 5.15
N LYS A 64 0.10 -5.24 5.86
CA LYS A 64 -0.94 -4.71 6.76
C LYS A 64 -2.20 -4.33 5.99
N PHE A 65 -2.04 -3.75 4.79
CA PHE A 65 -3.16 -3.39 3.94
C PHE A 65 -3.93 -4.63 3.50
N LEU A 66 -3.24 -5.67 3.04
CA LEU A 66 -3.83 -6.94 2.61
C LEU A 66 -4.60 -7.63 3.73
N ALA A 67 -4.04 -7.67 4.94
CA ALA A 67 -4.72 -8.26 6.09
C ALA A 67 -6.05 -7.54 6.40
N HIS A 68 -6.09 -6.23 6.24
CA HIS A 68 -7.30 -5.45 6.43
C HIS A 68 -8.31 -5.67 5.29
N ASP A 69 -7.84 -5.60 4.05
CA ASP A 69 -8.68 -5.72 2.85
C ASP A 69 -9.31 -7.11 2.74
N GLY A 70 -8.53 -8.16 3.02
CA GLY A 70 -9.01 -9.54 3.03
C GLY A 70 -10.06 -9.80 4.11
N LYS A 71 -9.89 -9.23 5.31
CA LYS A 71 -10.88 -9.34 6.38
C LYS A 71 -12.20 -8.65 6.02
N ALA A 72 -12.13 -7.47 5.41
CA ALA A 72 -13.32 -6.75 4.95
C ALA A 72 -14.09 -7.53 3.88
N LEU A 73 -13.37 -8.20 2.97
CA LEU A 73 -13.98 -9.06 1.94
C LEU A 73 -14.64 -10.30 2.55
N GLU A 74 -14.00 -10.93 3.54
CA GLU A 74 -14.58 -12.07 4.27
C GLU A 74 -15.87 -11.69 5.00
N GLU A 75 -15.88 -10.55 5.70
CA GLU A 75 -17.07 -10.03 6.39
C GLU A 75 -18.21 -9.75 5.40
N GLN A 76 -17.92 -9.15 4.24
CA GLN A 76 -18.91 -8.95 3.17
C GLN A 76 -19.47 -10.28 2.66
N TYR A 77 -18.62 -11.29 2.41
CA TYR A 77 -19.07 -12.59 1.93
C TYR A 77 -20.01 -13.27 2.94
N ILE A 78 -19.64 -13.27 4.23
CA ILE A 78 -20.47 -13.85 5.30
C ILE A 78 -21.83 -13.17 5.35
N GLN A 79 -21.89 -11.83 5.31
CA GLN A 79 -23.16 -11.09 5.32
C GLN A 79 -24.03 -11.42 4.10
N THR A 80 -23.43 -11.61 2.93
CA THR A 80 -24.16 -11.80 1.67
C THR A 80 -24.62 -13.25 1.45
N VAL A 81 -23.93 -14.23 2.05
CA VAL A 81 -24.18 -15.67 1.78
C VAL A 81 -24.77 -16.42 2.97
N LEU A 82 -24.48 -15.98 4.20
CA LEU A 82 -24.90 -16.66 5.43
C LEU A 82 -25.85 -15.81 6.30
N GLY A 83 -26.15 -14.58 5.85
CA GLY A 83 -27.04 -13.64 6.53
C GLY A 83 -28.53 -13.79 6.19
N ASP A 84 -28.87 -14.67 5.23
CA ASP A 84 -30.23 -15.03 4.84
C ASP A 84 -30.64 -16.41 5.38
#